data_AF-A0A925BA46-F1
#
_entry.id   AF-A0A925BA46-F1
#
_cell.length_a   1.000
_cell.length_b   1.000
_cell.length_c   1.000
_cell.angle_alpha   90.00
_cell.angle_beta   90.00
_cell.angle_gamma   90.00
#
_symmetry.space_group_name_H-M   'P 1'
#
loop_
_entity.id
_entity.type
_entity.pdbx_description
1 polymer ?
#
loop_
_entity_poly.entity_id
_entity_poly.type
_entity_poly.pdbx_seq_one_letter_code
_entity_poly.pdbx_strand_id
1 'polypeptide(L)'
;MNAKTDERARQVLARQVLALKLLNTVFGFPAFRGAQEEIVEHLVAGGDALVLMPTGGVKSLCYQLPALLRLGTALVVSPLIALM
;
A
#
# COMPACT_ATOMS: atom_id res chain seq x y z
N MET A 1 21.28 22.03 0.92
CA MET A 1 20.03 21.25 1.00
C MET A 1 19.00 21.98 0.15
N ASN A 2 18.58 21.45 -1.01
CA ASN A 2 17.81 22.19 -2.01
C ASN A 2 16.30 22.07 -1.79
N ALA A 3 15.54 23.13 -2.11
CA ALA A 3 14.08 23.20 -1.96
C ALA A 3 13.30 22.04 -2.64
N LYS A 4 13.82 21.48 -3.74
CA LYS A 4 13.23 20.30 -4.40
C LYS A 4 13.29 19.01 -3.56
N THR A 5 14.32 18.89 -2.71
CA THR A 5 14.49 17.73 -1.82
C THR A 5 13.50 17.79 -0.66
N ASP A 6 13.21 18.98 -0.15
CA ASP A 6 12.21 19.20 0.92
C ASP A 6 10.78 18.86 0.43
N GLU A 7 10.42 19.29 -0.78
CA GLU A 7 9.09 19.02 -1.35
C GLU A 7 8.82 17.52 -1.56
N ARG A 8 9.82 16.79 -2.07
CA ARG A 8 9.68 15.33 -2.27
C ARG A 8 9.54 14.60 -0.93
N ALA A 9 10.29 15.01 0.09
CA ALA A 9 10.18 14.45 1.44
C ALA A 9 8.79 14.68 2.04
N ARG A 10 8.22 15.89 1.87
CA ARG A 10 6.86 16.21 2.33
C ARG A 10 5.79 15.35 1.65
N GLN A 11 5.92 15.12 0.35
CA GLN A 11 4.98 14.28 -0.39
C GLN A 11 5.03 12.82 0.06
N VAL A 12 6.23 12.28 0.33
CA VAL A 12 6.40 10.93 0.88
C VAL A 12 5.73 10.83 2.25
N LEU A 13 6.01 11.78 3.14
CA LEU A 13 5.42 11.82 4.48
C LEU A 13 3.88 11.91 4.42
N ALA A 14 3.34 12.77 3.55
CA ALA A 14 1.90 12.91 3.38
C ALA A 14 1.24 11.60 2.91
N ARG A 15 1.89 10.84 2.02
CA ARG A 15 1.41 9.52 1.57
C ARG A 15 1.46 8.48 2.68
N GLN A 16 2.54 8.42 3.46
CA GLN A 16 2.64 7.52 4.62
C GLN A 16 1.53 7.79 5.64
N VAL A 17 1.32 9.07 5.99
CA VAL A 17 0.26 9.47 6.94
C VAL A 17 -1.12 9.07 6.42
N LEU A 18 -1.38 9.26 5.12
CA LEU A 18 -2.64 8.84 4.52
C LEU A 18 -2.79 7.31 4.49
N ALA A 19 -1.72 6.57 4.19
CA ALA A 19 -1.72 5.12 4.18
C ALA A 19 -2.05 4.55 5.57
N LEU A 20 -1.43 5.06 6.63
CA LEU A 20 -1.73 4.67 8.01
C LEU A 20 -3.16 5.04 8.41
N LYS A 21 -3.64 6.22 7.99
CA LYS A 21 -5.03 6.63 8.24
C LYS A 21 -6.01 5.65 7.60
N LEU A 22 -5.85 5.32 6.32
CA LEU A 22 -6.72 4.38 5.61
C LEU A 22 -6.61 2.95 6.17
N LEU A 23 -5.39 2.53 6.52
CA LEU A 23 -5.16 1.24 7.20
C LEU A 23 -6.00 1.13 8.47
N ASN A 24 -6.07 2.20 9.25
CA ASN A 24 -6.86 2.24 10.47
C ASN A 24 -8.37 2.38 10.19
N THR A 25 -8.78 3.35 9.39
CA THR A 25 -10.19 3.71 9.26
C THR A 25 -10.98 2.83 8.30
N VAL A 26 -10.32 2.24 7.28
CA VAL A 26 -10.96 1.37 6.29
C VAL A 26 -10.75 -0.10 6.62
N PHE A 27 -9.54 -0.47 7.04
CA PHE A 27 -9.19 -1.88 7.29
C PHE A 27 -9.16 -2.27 8.77
N GLY A 28 -9.30 -1.32 9.70
CA GLY A 28 -9.34 -1.58 11.14
C GLY A 28 -8.01 -2.01 11.75
N PHE A 29 -6.89 -1.87 11.03
CA PHE A 29 -5.57 -2.26 11.53
C PHE A 29 -4.84 -1.05 12.15
N PRO A 30 -4.26 -1.19 13.36
CA PRO A 30 -3.59 -0.07 14.02
C PRO A 30 -2.20 0.23 13.45
N ALA A 31 -1.58 -0.74 12.78
CA ALA A 31 -0.25 -0.64 12.20
C ALA A 31 -0.05 -1.69 11.11
N PHE A 32 0.93 -1.46 10.24
CA PHE A 32 1.43 -2.48 9.30
C PHE A 32 2.09 -3.64 10.05
N ARG A 33 2.15 -4.80 9.41
CA ARG A 33 2.82 -6.00 9.93
C ARG A 33 3.86 -6.50 8.94
N GLY A 34 5.03 -6.89 9.45
CA GLY A 34 6.12 -7.41 8.62
C GLY A 34 6.49 -6.44 7.50
N ALA A 35 6.62 -6.96 6.28
CA ALA A 35 7.02 -6.18 5.10
C ALA A 35 5.87 -5.37 4.44
N GLN A 36 4.68 -5.31 5.04
CA GLN A 36 3.51 -4.66 4.41
C GLN A 36 3.76 -3.19 4.08
N GLU A 37 4.39 -2.43 4.98
CA GLU A 37 4.65 -1.01 4.79
C GLU A 37 5.57 -0.78 3.57
N GLU A 38 6.71 -1.48 3.54
CA GLU A 38 7.68 -1.43 2.44
C GLU A 38 7.04 -1.80 1.08
N ILE A 39 6.23 -2.86 1.05
CA ILE A 39 5.53 -3.29 -0.17
C ILE A 39 4.54 -2.22 -0.64
N VAL A 40 3.72 -1.67 0.27
CA VAL A 40 2.74 -0.63 -0.06
C VAL A 40 3.44 0.63 -0.57
N GLU A 41 4.50 1.08 0.08
CA GLU A 41 5.26 2.25 -0.34
C GLU A 41 5.84 2.10 -1.73
N HIS A 42 6.43 0.93 -2.03
CA HIS A 42 6.98 0.62 -3.35
C HIS A 42 5.91 0.65 -4.43
N LEU A 43 4.74 0.04 -4.18
CA LEU A 43 3.62 0.00 -5.13
C LEU A 43 2.94 1.36 -5.32
N VAL A 44 2.85 2.18 -4.26
CA VAL A 44 2.35 3.56 -4.33
C VAL A 44 3.30 4.47 -5.10
N ALA A 45 4.60 4.21 -5.03
CA ALA A 45 5.61 4.89 -5.85
C ALA A 45 5.56 4.48 -7.33
N GLY A 46 4.76 3.47 -7.69
CA GLY A 46 4.61 2.99 -9.06
C GLY A 46 5.56 1.87 -9.45
N GLY A 47 6.24 1.24 -8.50
CA GLY A 47 7.06 0.06 -8.75
C GLY A 47 6.25 -1.23 -8.87
N ASP A 48 6.91 -2.28 -9.37
CA ASP A 48 6.37 -3.64 -9.47
C ASP A 48 6.95 -4.55 -8.38
N ALA A 49 6.17 -5.49 -7.86
CA ALA A 49 6.62 -6.41 -6.81
C ALA A 49 6.12 -7.84 -7.00
N LEU A 50 6.97 -8.81 -6.66
CA LEU A 50 6.58 -10.19 -6.39
C LEU A 50 6.52 -10.40 -4.88
N VAL A 51 5.33 -10.61 -4.33
CA VAL A 51 5.11 -10.71 -2.89
C VAL A 51 4.92 -12.18 -2.47
N LEU A 52 5.91 -12.73 -1.78
CA LEU A 52 5.84 -14.05 -1.16
C LEU A 52 5.58 -13.92 0.35
N MET A 53 4.36 -14.18 0.78
CA MET A 53 4.00 -14.18 2.20
C MET A 53 3.16 -15.41 2.55
N PRO A 54 3.24 -15.94 3.78
CA PRO A 54 2.45 -17.10 4.21
C PRO A 54 0.95 -16.82 4.18
N THR A 55 0.14 -17.88 4.11
CA THR A 55 -1.31 -17.78 4.30
C THR A 55 -1.62 -17.14 5.65
N GLY A 56 -2.66 -16.30 5.72
CA GLY A 56 -2.99 -15.51 6.92
C GLY A 56 -2.18 -14.21 7.10
N GLY A 57 -1.12 -13.98 6.31
CA GLY A 57 -0.31 -12.74 6.36
C GLY A 57 -1.00 -11.46 5.85
N VAL A 58 -2.31 -11.49 5.57
CA VAL A 58 -3.10 -10.37 5.03
C VAL A 58 -2.46 -9.75 3.78
N LYS A 59 -2.07 -10.61 2.84
CA LYS A 59 -1.44 -10.24 1.56
C LYS A 59 -2.29 -9.27 0.72
N SER A 60 -3.62 -9.38 0.81
CA SER A 60 -4.53 -8.57 0.01
C SER A 60 -4.40 -7.07 0.30
N LEU A 61 -4.07 -6.72 1.54
CA LEU A 61 -3.81 -5.34 1.95
C LEU A 61 -2.73 -4.69 1.08
N CYS A 62 -1.71 -5.46 0.67
CA CYS A 62 -0.59 -4.96 -0.12
C CYS A 62 -1.00 -4.47 -1.51
N TYR A 63 -2.14 -4.89 -2.07
CA TYR A 63 -2.67 -4.32 -3.33
C TYR A 63 -3.92 -3.47 -3.13
N GLN A 64 -4.71 -3.72 -2.07
CA GLN A 64 -5.92 -2.95 -1.78
C GLN A 64 -5.59 -1.54 -1.29
N LEU A 65 -4.58 -1.37 -0.43
CA LEU A 65 -4.22 -0.05 0.08
C LEU A 65 -3.62 0.85 -1.01
N PRO A 66 -2.70 0.38 -1.88
CA PRO A 66 -2.25 1.16 -3.03
C PRO A 66 -3.39 1.54 -4.00
N ALA A 67 -4.41 0.71 -4.15
CA ALA A 67 -5.58 1.00 -4.98
C ALA A 67 -6.38 2.22 -4.48
N LEU A 68 -6.38 2.49 -3.18
CA LEU A 68 -7.04 3.65 -2.58
C LEU A 68 -6.15 4.91 -2.59
N LEU A 69 -4.82 4.73 -2.66
CA LEU A 69 -3.84 5.81 -2.60
C LEU A 69 -3.47 6.37 -3.97
N ARG A 70 -3.75 5.63 -5.06
CA ARG A 70 -3.46 6.03 -6.44
C ARG A 70 -4.74 6.41 -7.16
N LEU A 71 -4.64 7.40 -8.04
CA LEU A 71 -5.72 7.70 -8.98
C LEU A 71 -5.86 6.55 -9.98
N GLY A 72 -7.11 6.16 -10.29
CA GLY A 72 -7.43 5.12 -11.25
C GLY A 72 -8.20 3.95 -10.63
N THR A 73 -8.17 2.79 -11.30
CA THR A 73 -8.84 1.57 -10.85
C THR A 73 -7.83 0.44 -10.77
N ALA A 74 -7.82 -0.28 -9.64
CA ALA A 74 -7.03 -1.49 -9.50
C ALA A 74 -7.76 -2.68 -10.13
N LEU A 75 -7.04 -3.46 -10.95
CA LEU A 75 -7.53 -4.72 -11.50
C LEU A 75 -6.94 -5.88 -10.71
N VAL A 76 -7.80 -6.72 -10.13
CA VAL A 76 -7.39 -7.93 -9.40
C VAL A 76 -7.81 -9.15 -10.18
N VAL A 77 -6.86 -10.00 -10.54
CA VAL A 77 -7.10 -11.26 -11.25
C VAL A 77 -7.03 -12.40 -10.23
N SER A 78 -8.17 -13.05 -9.99
CA SER A 78 -8.26 -14.24 -9.14
C SER A 78 -8.45 -15.49 -10.01
N PRO A 79 -7.73 -16.60 -9.75
CA PRO A 79 -7.91 -17.84 -10.49
C PRO A 79 -9.21 -18.58 -10.15
N LEU A 80 -9.85 -18.24 -9.01
CA LEU A 80 -11.04 -18.92 -8.50
C LEU A 80 -12.10 -17.88 -8.10
N ILE A 81 -13.36 -18.14 -8.48
CA ILE A 81 -14.52 -17.31 -8.10
C ILE A 81 -14.69 -17.28 -6.58
N ALA A 82 -14.45 -18.40 -5.90
CA ALA A 82 -14.61 -18.51 -4.44
C ALA A 82 -13.63 -17.65 -3.61
N LEU A 83 -12.64 -17.02 -4.26
CA LEU A 83 -11.67 -16.13 -3.61
C LEU A 83 -11.97 -14.64 -3.88
N MET A 84 -13.04 -14.33 -4.62
CA MET A 84 -13.53 -12.97 -4.88
C MET A 84 -14.64 -12.62 -3.88
#